data_AF-U6L3D1-F1
#
_entry.id   AF-U6L3D1-F1
#
_cell.length_a   1.000
_cell.length_b   1.000
_cell.length_c   1.000
_cell.angle_alpha   90.00
_cell.angle_beta   90.00
_cell.angle_gamma   90.00
#
_symmetry.space_group_name_H-M   'P 1'
#
loop_
_entity.id
_entity.type
_entity.pdbx_description
1 polymer ?
#
loop_
_entity_poly.entity_id
_entity_poly.type
_entity_poly.pdbx_seq_one_letter_code
_entity_poly.pdbx_strand_id
1 'polypeptide(L)'
;MNYRIPTLSNVPFRVLPTLEDLGRGRAEVTLRVRNDIPNTSCAANIILSLSVPKSTAAASLEAIPSVAAQARSAEFIASEHRVQWVLKKFQGGSELAFVARLTFHPWASPPLKTEFGPCSLDFEIPMYSVSSLQVSSSSSSSSSSSSSSSGGCIGRGRGSGNREGEVGVVGGAAAAAVVRGGQSQQQQQQQQQW
;
A
#
# COMPACT_ATOMS: atom_id res chain seq x y z
N MET A 1 12.44 -21.99 20.12
CA MET A 1 11.45 -21.25 20.93
C MET A 1 10.31 -20.84 20.01
N ASN A 2 9.12 -21.42 20.16
CA ASN A 2 7.92 -20.97 19.46
C ASN A 2 7.07 -20.21 20.48
N TYR A 3 6.90 -18.90 20.30
CA TYR A 3 6.02 -18.07 21.13
C TYR A 3 4.76 -17.72 20.34
N ARG A 4 3.61 -17.62 21.03
CA ARG A 4 2.34 -17.20 20.45
C ARG A 4 1.83 -16.00 21.22
N ILE A 5 1.65 -14.87 20.54
CA ILE A 5 1.08 -13.65 21.13
C ILE A 5 -0.43 -13.67 20.81
N PRO A 6 -1.31 -13.80 21.81
CA PRO A 6 -2.76 -13.93 21.58
C PRO A 6 -3.45 -12.60 21.22
N THR A 7 -2.82 -11.46 21.51
CA THR A 7 -3.42 -10.13 21.30
C THR A 7 -2.48 -9.23 20.49
N LEU A 8 -2.82 -8.99 19.23
CA LEU A 8 -2.18 -7.98 18.40
C LEU A 8 -2.80 -6.62 18.73
N SER A 9 -2.09 -5.77 19.48
CA SER A 9 -2.58 -4.43 19.82
C SER A 9 -2.62 -3.49 18.61
N ASN A 10 -1.82 -3.75 17.57
CA ASN A 10 -1.69 -2.91 16.39
C ASN A 10 -1.83 -3.76 15.13
N VAL A 11 -3.02 -3.73 14.52
CA VAL A 11 -3.25 -4.38 13.22
C VAL A 11 -2.78 -3.42 12.13
N PRO A 12 -1.79 -3.80 11.29
CA PRO A 12 -1.16 -2.89 10.33
C PRO A 12 -2.12 -2.48 9.20
N PHE A 13 -3.08 -3.33 8.84
CA PHE A 13 -4.04 -3.06 7.78
C PHE A 13 -5.47 -3.36 8.25
N ARG A 14 -6.40 -2.46 7.94
CA ARG A 14 -7.84 -2.67 8.12
C ARG A 14 -8.50 -2.70 6.77
N VAL A 15 -9.21 -3.77 6.46
CA VAL A 15 -9.97 -3.93 5.22
C VAL A 15 -11.45 -3.76 5.54
N LEU A 16 -12.10 -2.83 4.86
CA LEU A 16 -13.51 -2.51 4.98
C LEU A 16 -14.18 -2.81 3.63
N PRO A 17 -14.77 -4.01 3.46
CA PRO A 17 -15.49 -4.35 2.26
C PRO A 17 -16.90 -3.73 2.27
N THR A 18 -17.27 -3.13 1.15
CA THR A 18 -18.62 -2.65 0.85
C THR A 18 -19.10 -3.32 -0.44
N LEU A 19 -20.36 -3.76 -0.44
CA LEU A 19 -20.97 -4.44 -1.57
C LEU A 19 -22.23 -3.70 -1.98
N GLU A 20 -22.30 -3.31 -3.25
CA GLU A 20 -23.44 -2.64 -3.87
C GLU A 20 -24.00 -3.49 -5.00
N ASP A 21 -25.33 -3.61 -5.06
CA ASP A 21 -26.03 -4.29 -6.16
C ASP A 21 -26.41 -3.26 -7.23
N LEU A 22 -25.85 -3.42 -8.43
CA LEU A 22 -26.13 -2.55 -9.58
C LEU A 22 -27.34 -3.03 -10.38
N GLY A 23 -27.96 -4.14 -9.98
CA GLY A 23 -29.08 -4.77 -10.66
C GLY A 23 -28.69 -5.42 -11.98
N ARG A 24 -29.62 -6.24 -12.52
CA ARG A 24 -29.45 -7.02 -13.77
C ARG A 24 -28.23 -7.96 -13.73
N GLY A 25 -27.97 -8.57 -12.57
CA GLY A 25 -26.84 -9.49 -12.41
C GLY A 25 -25.48 -8.78 -12.46
N ARG A 26 -25.41 -7.53 -12.00
CA ARG A 26 -24.15 -6.79 -11.82
C ARG A 26 -24.02 -6.35 -10.37
N ALA A 27 -22.82 -6.44 -9.83
CA ALA A 27 -22.51 -5.92 -8.51
C ALA A 27 -21.23 -5.09 -8.56
N GLU A 28 -21.11 -4.19 -7.61
CA GLU A 28 -19.90 -3.44 -7.36
C GLU A 28 -19.37 -3.77 -5.97
N VAL A 29 -18.10 -4.14 -5.92
CA VAL A 29 -17.39 -4.39 -4.67
C VAL A 29 -16.38 -3.27 -4.49
N THR A 30 -16.47 -2.58 -3.37
CA THR A 30 -15.48 -1.60 -2.94
C THR A 30 -14.73 -2.12 -1.73
N LEU A 31 -13.44 -2.35 -1.86
CA LEU A 31 -12.56 -2.70 -0.75
C LEU A 31 -11.80 -1.44 -0.32
N ARG A 32 -12.12 -0.90 0.86
CA ARG A 32 -11.33 0.20 1.44
C ARG A 32 -10.29 -0.39 2.37
N VAL A 33 -9.01 -0.21 2.03
CA VAL A 33 -7.90 -0.68 2.83
C VAL A 33 -7.22 0.52 3.47
N ARG A 34 -7.24 0.55 4.80
CA ARG A 34 -6.56 1.55 5.60
C ARG A 34 -5.26 0.98 6.14
N ASN A 35 -4.16 1.69 5.89
CA ASN A 35 -2.85 1.36 6.41
C ASN A 35 -2.61 2.13 7.72
N ASP A 36 -2.63 1.42 8.85
CA ASP A 36 -2.52 2.00 10.20
C ASP A 36 -1.06 2.05 10.70
N ILE A 37 -0.09 1.70 9.84
CA ILE A 37 1.35 1.85 10.14
C ILE A 37 1.75 3.34 10.07
N PRO A 38 2.80 3.76 10.80
CA PRO A 38 3.25 5.16 10.77
C PRO A 38 3.67 5.61 9.37
N ASN A 39 3.43 6.88 9.04
CA ASN A 39 3.75 7.48 7.73
C ASN A 39 5.26 7.49 7.42
N THR A 40 6.12 7.23 8.40
CA THR A 40 7.57 7.03 8.23
C THR A 40 7.92 5.71 7.55
N SER A 41 7.00 4.76 7.58
CA SER A 41 7.16 3.41 7.03
C SER A 41 6.21 3.21 5.85
N CYS A 42 6.60 2.36 4.92
CA CYS A 42 5.76 1.94 3.81
C CYS A 42 5.81 0.42 3.68
N ALA A 43 4.68 -0.16 3.28
CA ALA A 43 4.64 -1.57 2.94
C ALA A 43 5.06 -1.75 1.47
N ALA A 44 5.65 -2.89 1.18
CA ALA A 44 6.03 -3.35 -0.15
C ALA A 44 5.41 -4.71 -0.43
N ASN A 45 5.44 -5.13 -1.69
CA ASN A 45 4.96 -6.44 -2.14
C ASN A 45 3.54 -6.75 -1.65
N ILE A 46 2.63 -5.78 -1.78
CA ILE A 46 1.26 -5.96 -1.29
C ILE A 46 0.44 -6.70 -2.34
N ILE A 47 -0.20 -7.79 -1.93
CA ILE A 47 -1.12 -8.57 -2.75
C ILE A 47 -2.46 -8.64 -2.03
N LEU A 48 -3.45 -7.92 -2.56
CA LEU A 48 -4.83 -7.98 -2.11
C LEU A 48 -5.59 -8.94 -3.01
N SER A 49 -6.23 -9.93 -2.42
CA SER A 49 -7.03 -10.92 -3.14
C SER A 49 -8.43 -11.05 -2.55
N LEU A 50 -9.41 -11.10 -3.44
CA LEU A 50 -10.82 -11.29 -3.12
C LEU A 50 -11.35 -12.49 -3.91
N SER A 51 -11.82 -13.52 -3.20
CA SER A 51 -12.56 -14.61 -3.81
C SER A 51 -13.98 -14.17 -4.17
N VAL A 52 -14.31 -14.28 -5.46
CA VAL A 52 -15.65 -13.94 -5.98
C VAL A 52 -16.47 -15.21 -6.24
N PRO A 53 -17.81 -15.09 -6.31
CA PRO A 53 -18.67 -16.22 -6.60
C PRO A 53 -18.34 -16.91 -7.93
N LYS A 54 -18.59 -18.22 -8.02
CA LYS A 54 -18.37 -18.99 -9.27
C LYS A 54 -19.28 -18.55 -10.42
N SER A 55 -20.39 -17.91 -10.10
CA SER A 55 -21.34 -17.33 -11.05
C SER A 55 -20.82 -16.05 -11.72
N THR A 56 -19.69 -15.48 -11.26
CA THR A 56 -19.06 -14.32 -11.88
C THR A 56 -18.53 -14.70 -13.27
N ALA A 57 -19.13 -14.13 -14.30
CA ALA A 57 -18.74 -14.31 -15.70
C ALA A 57 -17.58 -13.38 -16.09
N ALA A 58 -17.57 -12.14 -15.58
CA ALA A 58 -16.52 -11.17 -15.84
C ALA A 58 -16.36 -10.20 -14.68
N ALA A 59 -15.17 -9.64 -14.53
CA ALA A 59 -14.88 -8.55 -13.60
C ALA A 59 -14.11 -7.43 -14.31
N SER A 60 -14.52 -6.20 -14.07
CA SER A 60 -13.83 -4.99 -14.52
C SER A 60 -13.27 -4.27 -13.30
N LEU A 61 -11.97 -4.04 -13.27
CA LEU A 61 -11.30 -3.34 -12.19
C LEU A 61 -11.20 -1.86 -12.52
N GLU A 62 -11.66 -1.00 -11.62
CA GLU A 62 -11.59 0.44 -11.85
C GLU A 62 -10.20 0.98 -11.53
N ALA A 63 -9.64 1.76 -12.46
CA ALA A 63 -8.35 2.41 -12.30
C ALA A 63 -8.50 3.73 -11.52
N ILE A 64 -8.58 3.63 -10.19
CA ILE A 64 -8.61 4.81 -9.32
C ILE A 64 -7.20 5.44 -9.31
N PRO A 65 -7.04 6.75 -9.56
CA PRO A 65 -5.72 7.39 -9.72
C PRO A 65 -4.73 7.14 -8.56
N SER A 66 -5.22 7.17 -7.32
CA SER A 66 -4.41 6.91 -6.12
C SER A 66 -3.88 5.48 -6.07
N VAL A 67 -4.69 4.51 -6.50
CA VAL A 67 -4.29 3.10 -6.61
C VAL A 67 -3.39 2.90 -7.82
N ALA A 68 -3.76 3.44 -8.99
CA ALA A 68 -3.03 3.27 -10.24
C ALA A 68 -1.58 3.78 -10.17
N ALA A 69 -1.33 4.85 -9.41
CA ALA A 69 0.02 5.38 -9.19
C ALA A 69 0.94 4.40 -8.42
N GLN A 70 0.36 3.50 -7.61
CA GLN A 70 1.09 2.59 -6.72
C GLN A 70 0.95 1.11 -7.13
N ALA A 71 -0.05 0.80 -7.95
CA ALA A 71 -0.35 -0.53 -8.45
C ALA A 71 0.69 -1.01 -9.45
N ARG A 72 1.02 -2.30 -9.36
CA ARG A 72 1.81 -3.04 -10.33
C ARG A 72 0.90 -3.71 -11.36
N SER A 73 -0.14 -4.39 -10.89
CA SER A 73 -1.10 -5.14 -11.71
C SER A 73 -2.43 -5.20 -11.00
N ALA A 74 -3.51 -5.31 -11.76
CA ALA A 74 -4.85 -5.52 -11.28
C ALA A 74 -5.52 -6.45 -12.29
N GLU A 75 -5.87 -7.66 -11.88
CA GLU A 75 -6.36 -8.68 -12.79
C GLU A 75 -7.44 -9.56 -12.15
N PHE A 76 -8.31 -10.08 -13.02
CA PHE A 76 -9.32 -11.07 -12.65
C PHE A 76 -8.91 -12.42 -13.20
N ILE A 77 -8.65 -13.36 -12.28
CA ILE A 77 -8.24 -14.72 -12.58
C ILE A 77 -9.51 -15.58 -12.62
N ALA A 78 -10.08 -15.74 -13.82
CA ALA A 78 -11.33 -16.46 -14.02
C ALA A 78 -11.23 -17.95 -13.61
N SER A 79 -10.06 -18.59 -13.79
CA SER A 79 -9.83 -19.99 -13.40
C SER A 79 -9.93 -20.23 -11.90
N GLU A 80 -9.61 -19.21 -11.08
CA GLU A 80 -9.65 -19.28 -9.62
C GLU A 80 -10.85 -18.54 -9.02
N HIS A 81 -11.66 -17.87 -9.85
CA HIS A 81 -12.71 -16.94 -9.43
C HIS A 81 -12.17 -15.95 -8.39
N ARG A 82 -11.07 -15.28 -8.73
CA ARG A 82 -10.36 -14.39 -7.82
C ARG A 82 -10.02 -13.07 -8.50
N VAL A 83 -10.28 -11.97 -7.79
CA VAL A 83 -9.81 -10.64 -8.16
C VAL A 83 -8.56 -10.34 -7.37
N GLN A 84 -7.48 -9.95 -8.05
CA GLN A 84 -6.18 -9.70 -7.44
C GLN A 84 -5.67 -8.30 -7.80
N TRP A 85 -5.25 -7.57 -6.78
CA TRP A 85 -4.51 -6.31 -6.92
C TRP A 85 -3.12 -6.47 -6.34
N VAL A 86 -2.12 -6.14 -7.14
CA VAL A 86 -0.72 -6.16 -6.74
C VAL A 86 -0.22 -4.73 -6.69
N LEU A 87 0.29 -4.29 -5.54
CA LEU A 87 0.85 -2.95 -5.35
C LEU A 87 2.35 -3.04 -5.08
N LYS A 88 3.11 -2.11 -5.65
CA LYS A 88 4.56 -2.02 -5.40
C LYS A 88 4.84 -1.46 -4.02
N LYS A 89 4.08 -0.43 -3.64
CA LYS A 89 4.25 0.31 -2.39
C LYS A 89 2.89 0.76 -1.86
N PHE A 90 2.74 0.76 -0.55
CA PHE A 90 1.58 1.31 0.13
C PHE A 90 2.04 2.19 1.30
N GLN A 91 1.79 3.49 1.18
CA GLN A 91 2.18 4.49 2.16
C GLN A 91 1.46 4.28 3.51
N GLY A 92 2.19 4.42 4.62
CA GLY A 92 1.63 4.41 5.97
C GLY A 92 0.70 5.60 6.23
N GLY A 93 -0.30 5.39 7.08
CA GLY A 93 -1.32 6.40 7.42
C GLY A 93 -2.21 6.83 6.25
N SER A 94 -2.20 6.10 5.14
CA SER A 94 -3.01 6.36 3.95
C SER A 94 -4.13 5.32 3.79
N GLU A 95 -5.19 5.69 3.06
CA GLU A 95 -6.28 4.80 2.69
C GLU A 95 -6.39 4.70 1.17
N LEU A 96 -6.58 3.47 0.68
CA LEU A 96 -6.82 3.19 -0.73
C LEU A 96 -8.17 2.48 -0.88
N ALA A 97 -8.91 2.82 -1.92
CA ALA A 97 -10.15 2.16 -2.29
C ALA A 97 -9.93 1.39 -3.59
N PHE A 98 -10.26 0.10 -3.59
CA PHE A 98 -10.23 -0.77 -4.76
C PHE A 98 -11.66 -1.06 -5.18
N VAL A 99 -11.99 -0.82 -6.44
CA VAL A 99 -13.35 -1.06 -6.97
C VAL A 99 -13.29 -2.15 -8.03
N ALA A 100 -14.10 -3.17 -7.86
CA ALA A 100 -14.32 -4.25 -8.81
C ALA A 100 -15.80 -4.33 -9.19
N ARG A 101 -16.08 -4.17 -10.48
CA ARG A 101 -17.42 -4.28 -11.05
C ARG A 101 -17.58 -5.68 -11.62
N LEU A 102 -18.42 -6.47 -10.98
CA LEU A 102 -18.66 -7.86 -11.31
C LEU A 102 -19.90 -8.00 -12.18
N THR A 103 -19.81 -8.87 -13.18
CA THR A 103 -20.93 -9.30 -14.02
C THR A 103 -21.15 -10.78 -13.79
N PHE A 104 -22.37 -11.14 -13.37
CA PHE A 104 -22.78 -12.52 -13.12
C PHE A 104 -23.50 -13.10 -14.32
N HIS A 105 -23.57 -14.43 -14.35
CA HIS A 105 -24.34 -15.13 -15.36
C HIS A 105 -25.86 -14.88 -15.15
N PRO A 106 -26.65 -14.62 -16.21
CA PRO A 106 -28.07 -14.22 -16.10
C PRO A 106 -28.99 -15.22 -15.39
N TRP A 107 -28.63 -16.51 -15.35
CA TRP A 107 -29.40 -17.56 -14.66
C TRP A 107 -28.90 -17.85 -13.23
N ALA A 108 -27.78 -17.25 -12.83
CA ALA A 108 -27.16 -17.46 -11.53
C ALA A 108 -26.81 -16.10 -10.90
N SER A 109 -27.82 -15.28 -10.59
CA SER A 109 -27.64 -14.12 -9.72
C SER A 109 -27.67 -14.59 -8.28
N PRO A 110 -26.52 -14.72 -7.60
CA PRO A 110 -26.49 -15.22 -6.23
C PRO A 110 -26.99 -14.18 -5.22
N PRO A 111 -27.34 -14.59 -3.99
CA PRO A 111 -27.41 -13.66 -2.87
C PRO A 111 -26.01 -13.07 -2.63
N LEU A 112 -25.86 -11.82 -3.07
CA LEU A 112 -24.61 -11.05 -3.04
C LEU A 112 -23.88 -11.09 -1.68
N LYS A 113 -24.57 -11.17 -0.54
CA LYS A 113 -23.90 -11.09 0.77
C LYS A 113 -23.31 -12.41 1.29
N THR A 114 -23.66 -13.56 0.70
CA THR A 114 -23.32 -14.87 1.28
C THR A 114 -22.29 -15.64 0.47
N GLU A 115 -22.09 -15.28 -0.80
CA GLU A 115 -21.22 -16.04 -1.71
C GLU A 115 -19.81 -15.45 -1.89
N PHE A 116 -19.53 -14.26 -1.36
CA PHE A 116 -18.18 -13.72 -1.41
C PHE A 116 -17.30 -14.43 -0.39
N GLY A 117 -16.14 -14.88 -0.86
CA GLY A 117 -15.16 -15.54 -0.02
C GLY A 117 -14.33 -14.54 0.80
N PRO A 118 -13.40 -15.05 1.62
CA PRO A 118 -12.54 -14.21 2.44
C PRO A 118 -11.66 -13.29 1.59
N CYS A 119 -11.43 -12.07 2.09
CA CYS A 119 -10.39 -11.18 1.57
C CYS A 119 -9.06 -11.56 2.21
N SER A 120 -8.02 -11.80 1.40
CA SER A 120 -6.67 -12.06 1.90
C SER A 120 -5.73 -10.95 1.46
N LEU A 121 -4.85 -10.52 2.37
CA LEU A 121 -3.89 -9.45 2.15
C LEU A 121 -2.51 -9.96 2.58
N ASP A 122 -1.63 -10.09 1.59
CA ASP A 122 -0.22 -10.43 1.78
C ASP A 122 0.62 -9.16 1.64
N PHE A 123 1.64 -8.99 2.49
CA PHE A 123 2.45 -7.78 2.52
C PHE A 123 3.78 -8.00 3.21
N GLU A 124 4.74 -7.14 2.86
CA GLU A 124 6.04 -7.07 3.51
C GLU A 124 6.28 -5.64 4.03
N ILE A 125 6.62 -5.49 5.30
CA ILE A 125 7.01 -4.19 5.86
C ILE A 125 8.43 -4.30 6.41
N PRO A 126 9.42 -3.70 5.74
CA PRO A 126 10.79 -3.68 6.23
C PRO A 126 10.86 -3.04 7.62
N MET A 127 11.64 -3.64 8.52
CA MET A 127 11.95 -3.09 9.85
C MET A 127 10.73 -2.87 10.78
N TYR A 128 9.56 -3.46 10.47
CA TYR A 128 8.36 -3.37 11.30
C TYR A 128 8.01 -4.73 11.90
N SER A 129 8.03 -4.83 13.23
CA SER A 129 7.59 -6.01 13.97
C SER A 129 6.18 -5.79 14.52
N VAL A 130 5.25 -6.66 14.14
CA VAL A 130 3.86 -6.63 14.64
C VAL A 130 3.78 -7.10 16.10
N SER A 131 4.75 -7.91 16.52
CA SER A 131 5.03 -8.20 17.92
C SER A 131 5.94 -7.13 18.48
N SER A 132 5.51 -6.41 19.51
CA SER A 132 6.33 -5.46 20.28
C SER A 132 7.45 -6.16 21.09
N LEU A 133 8.05 -7.22 20.56
CA LEU A 133 9.11 -7.97 21.20
C LEU A 133 10.41 -7.19 21.06
N GLN A 134 10.74 -6.47 22.12
CA GLN A 134 12.06 -5.90 22.28
C GLN A 134 13.00 -7.01 22.75
N VAL A 135 14.05 -7.27 21.96
CA VAL A 135 15.17 -8.13 22.40
C VAL A 135 15.99 -7.31 23.40
N SER A 136 15.61 -7.39 24.68
CA SER A 136 16.48 -6.94 25.76
C SER A 136 17.73 -7.81 25.70
N SER A 137 18.90 -7.17 25.56
CA SER A 137 20.18 -7.86 25.66
C SER A 137 20.22 -8.62 26.98
N SER A 138 20.19 -9.96 26.92
CA SER A 138 20.49 -10.77 28.08
C SER A 138 21.91 -10.42 28.48
N SER A 139 22.06 -9.74 29.60
CA SER A 139 23.35 -9.38 30.16
C SER A 139 24.07 -10.68 30.48
N SER A 140 24.96 -11.12 29.59
CA SER A 140 25.98 -12.11 29.93
C SER A 140 26.94 -11.41 30.88
N SER A 141 26.56 -11.33 32.15
CA SER A 141 27.43 -10.91 33.24
C SER A 141 28.49 -11.98 33.42
N SER A 142 29.55 -11.90 32.61
CA SER A 142 30.83 -12.51 32.95
C SER A 142 31.37 -11.73 34.14
N SER A 143 31.28 -12.35 35.32
CA SER A 143 31.69 -11.78 36.60
C SER A 143 33.08 -11.17 36.50
N SER A 144 33.12 -9.85 36.67
CA SER A 144 34.33 -9.04 36.67
C SER A 144 35.02 -9.15 38.03
N SER A 145 36.36 -9.08 38.04
CA SER A 145 37.12 -8.74 39.25
C SER A 145 38.34 -7.93 38.86
N SER A 146 38.19 -6.61 38.80
CA SER A 146 39.31 -5.67 38.97
C SER A 146 38.78 -4.32 39.43
N SER A 147 39.11 -4.01 40.67
CA SER A 147 38.75 -2.82 41.43
C SER A 147 39.59 -1.59 41.07
N SER A 148 38.91 -0.46 40.79
CA SER A 148 39.13 0.92 41.30
C SER A 148 40.58 1.45 41.44
N SER A 149 40.97 2.67 41.04
CA SER A 149 40.35 3.97 41.39
C SER A 149 41.01 5.18 40.70
N SER A 150 40.22 6.24 40.50
CA SER A 150 40.50 7.69 40.69
C SER A 150 41.58 8.44 39.90
N GLY A 151 41.18 9.61 39.37
CA GLY A 151 42.06 10.78 39.18
C GLY A 151 41.61 11.70 38.04
N GLY A 152 40.89 12.77 38.35
CA GLY A 152 40.34 13.71 37.37
C GLY A 152 41.34 14.74 36.81
N CYS A 153 40.99 15.35 35.69
CA CYS A 153 41.65 16.55 35.18
C CYS A 153 40.63 17.57 34.67
N ILE A 154 40.80 18.78 35.21
CA ILE A 154 40.16 20.06 34.90
C ILE A 154 40.86 20.70 33.71
N GLY A 155 40.12 21.31 32.79
CA GLY A 155 40.69 22.06 31.67
C GLY A 155 39.75 23.14 31.14
N ARG A 156 40.08 24.40 31.47
CA ARG A 156 39.46 25.63 30.96
C ARG A 156 39.82 25.84 29.48
N GLY A 157 38.96 26.53 28.73
CA GLY A 157 39.34 27.08 27.42
C GLY A 157 38.25 27.95 26.77
N ARG A 158 38.37 29.27 26.94
CA ARG A 158 37.68 30.31 26.16
C ARG A 158 38.18 30.31 24.71
N GLY A 159 37.34 30.69 23.75
CA GLY A 159 37.77 31.07 22.41
C GLY A 159 36.63 31.61 21.55
N SER A 160 36.60 32.93 21.38
CA SER A 160 35.74 33.68 20.46
C SER A 160 36.28 33.61 19.02
N GLY A 161 35.43 33.74 18.00
CA GLY A 161 35.89 33.93 16.63
C GLY A 161 34.80 33.86 15.56
N ASN A 162 34.36 35.03 15.09
CA ASN A 162 33.62 35.23 13.84
C ASN A 162 34.33 34.60 12.63
N ARG A 163 33.56 34.07 11.68
CA ARG A 163 33.89 34.13 10.24
C ARG A 163 32.63 34.35 9.42
N GLU A 164 32.62 35.47 8.72
CA GLU A 164 31.81 35.76 7.55
C GLU A 164 32.26 34.88 6.37
N GLY A 165 31.36 34.60 5.43
CA GLY A 165 31.62 33.81 4.23
C GLY A 165 30.38 33.72 3.34
N GLU A 166 30.32 34.66 2.40
CA GLU A 166 29.32 34.88 1.35
C GLU A 166 29.39 33.83 0.22
N VAL A 167 28.44 33.95 -0.72
CA VAL A 167 28.31 33.40 -2.10
C VAL A 167 27.93 31.92 -2.26
N GLY A 168 27.01 31.47 -3.11
CA GLY A 168 26.13 32.10 -4.11
C GLY A 168 25.73 31.05 -5.17
N VAL A 169 24.54 31.23 -5.80
CA VAL A 169 24.08 30.65 -7.09
C VAL A 169 23.80 29.11 -7.06
N VAL A 170 22.84 28.46 -7.73
CA VAL A 170 22.09 28.58 -9.00
C VAL A 170 20.83 27.70 -8.84
N GLY A 171 19.61 28.16 -9.14
CA GLY A 171 18.91 27.84 -10.39
C GLY A 171 18.58 26.35 -10.58
N GLY A 172 17.32 25.96 -10.36
CA GLY A 172 16.81 24.61 -10.65
C GLY A 172 15.32 24.66 -10.97
N ALA A 173 15.01 24.67 -12.26
CA ALA A 173 13.69 24.86 -12.84
C ALA A 173 12.68 23.77 -12.46
N ALA A 174 11.48 24.19 -12.05
CA ALA A 174 10.31 23.33 -11.95
C ALA A 174 9.72 23.10 -13.34
N ALA A 175 9.82 21.86 -13.83
CA ALA A 175 9.16 21.42 -15.05
C ALA A 175 7.67 21.18 -14.79
N ALA A 176 6.82 22.08 -15.29
CA ALA A 176 5.38 21.85 -15.39
C ALA A 176 5.07 21.18 -16.73
N ALA A 177 4.73 19.90 -16.69
CA ALA A 177 4.26 19.14 -17.84
C ALA A 177 2.78 19.48 -18.12
N VAL A 178 2.53 20.26 -19.17
CA VAL A 178 1.21 20.41 -19.79
C VAL A 178 0.96 19.19 -20.68
N VAL A 179 -0.02 18.37 -20.29
CA VAL A 179 -0.55 17.27 -21.09
C VAL A 179 -1.48 17.83 -22.16
N ARG A 180 -1.22 17.40 -23.39
CA ARG A 180 -1.97 17.67 -24.62
C ARG A 180 -3.41 17.14 -24.51
N GLY A 181 -4.40 18.04 -24.61
CA GLY A 181 -5.61 17.74 -25.39
C GLY A 181 -5.20 17.66 -26.87
N GLY A 182 -5.60 16.68 -27.68
CA GLY A 182 -6.95 16.18 -27.85
C GLY A 182 -7.44 16.73 -29.18
N GLN A 183 -7.48 15.89 -30.23
CA GLN A 183 -8.53 15.85 -31.27
C GLN A 183 -8.12 14.99 -32.48
N SER A 184 -8.90 13.91 -32.65
CA SER A 184 -9.60 13.55 -33.90
C SER A 184 -8.80 12.95 -35.06
N GLN A 185 -8.54 11.64 -34.99
CA GLN A 185 -8.58 10.75 -36.15
C GLN A 185 -9.86 9.91 -36.10
N GLN A 186 -10.96 10.37 -36.71
CA GLN A 186 -12.01 9.50 -37.28
C GLN A 186 -13.09 10.33 -37.98
N GLN A 187 -12.89 10.64 -39.26
CA GLN A 187 -13.98 10.75 -40.23
C GLN A 187 -13.35 10.59 -41.63
N GLN A 188 -13.27 9.35 -42.12
CA GLN A 188 -14.29 8.81 -43.05
C GLN A 188 -14.27 9.65 -44.33
N GLN A 189 -13.36 9.37 -45.27
CA GLN A 189 -13.50 8.25 -46.20
C GLN A 189 -14.93 8.16 -46.77
N GLN A 190 -15.38 9.24 -47.41
CA GLN A 190 -16.44 9.22 -48.39
C GLN A 190 -16.32 10.44 -49.32
N GLN A 191 -15.51 10.30 -50.37
CA GLN A 191 -15.73 10.89 -51.69
C GLN A 191 -14.64 10.38 -52.63
N GLN A 192 -14.77 9.11 -53.02
CA GLN A 192 -14.42 8.73 -54.37
C GLN A 192 -15.52 9.31 -55.27
N GLN A 193 -15.23 10.48 -55.84
CA GLN A 193 -15.86 10.99 -57.04
C GLN A 193 -14.73 11.63 -57.84
N TRP A 194 -14.06 10.80 -58.66
CA TRP A 194 -13.98 10.85 -60.12
C TRP A 194 -13.19 9.61 -60.56
#